data_AF-A0A2J6XGG4-F1
#
_entry.id   AF-A0A2J6XGG4-F1
#
_cell.length_a   1.000
_cell.length_b   1.000
_cell.length_c   1.000
_cell.angle_alpha   90.00
_cell.angle_beta   90.00
_cell.angle_gamma   90.00
#
_symmetry.space_group_name_H-M   'P 1'
#
loop_
_entity.id
_entity.type
_entity.pdbx_description
1 polymer ?
#
loop_
_entity_poly.entity_id
_entity_poly.type
_entity_poly.pdbx_seq_one_letter_code
_entity_poly.pdbx_strand_id
1 'polypeptide(L)'
;MLITYMEIVHDTLMAIILMIWVIFVTVYLAKLTYNFALKKGWSDHSAKYFARKVIHILAGGLVAFLLPFTFEEPLYPLIMALLISILTYSLHRSGKLMYWFQDPENEYEVHFALMWGIVIFITWFIDRSFWLGVVPALMMSWGDGITGIIRNIRYKKRVKGWEGSVGMLIVSVAVGLKFGLAGIIAAVLATLVERWNKVDDNITVPLVSLVTLLVSVIFFPQLTKILMI
;
A
#
# COMPACT_ATOMS: atom_id res chain seq x y z
N MET A 1 14.38 -10.18 22.57
CA MET A 1 15.34 -9.05 22.68
C MET A 1 14.55 -7.76 22.70
N LEU A 2 14.80 -6.91 23.69
CA LEU A 2 14.09 -5.64 23.95
C LEU A 2 14.51 -4.57 22.94
N ILE A 3 13.56 -3.76 22.48
CA ILE A 3 13.83 -2.55 21.68
C ILE A 3 14.70 -1.61 22.53
N THR A 4 15.78 -1.10 21.97
CA THR A 4 16.73 -0.24 22.66
C THR A 4 16.33 1.23 22.56
N TYR A 5 16.79 2.03 23.52
CA TYR A 5 16.58 3.48 23.47
C TYR A 5 17.17 4.13 22.21
N MET A 6 18.31 3.62 21.72
CA MET A 6 18.96 4.16 20.52
C MET A 6 18.16 3.88 19.25
N GLU A 7 17.56 2.69 19.13
CA GLU A 7 16.65 2.33 18.03
C GLU A 7 15.43 3.27 18.03
N ILE A 8 14.83 3.54 19.21
CA ILE A 8 13.70 4.46 19.33
C ILE A 8 14.07 5.88 18.88
N VAL A 9 15.23 6.40 19.28
CA VAL A 9 15.67 7.76 18.89
C VAL A 9 15.91 7.84 17.38
N HIS A 10 16.57 6.84 16.79
CA HIS A 10 16.77 6.77 15.34
C HIS A 10 15.43 6.73 14.58
N ASP A 11 14.54 5.82 14.96
CA ASP A 11 13.28 5.61 14.29
C ASP A 11 12.32 6.80 14.49
N THR A 12 12.45 7.55 15.59
CA THR A 12 11.76 8.84 15.77
C THR A 12 12.11 9.83 14.66
N LEU A 13 13.41 10.01 14.38
CA LEU A 13 13.87 10.95 13.36
C LEU A 13 13.39 10.52 11.98
N MET A 14 13.49 9.23 11.67
CA MET A 14 13.02 8.67 10.40
C MET A 14 11.50 8.79 10.25
N ALA A 15 10.74 8.54 11.31
CA ALA A 15 9.29 8.71 11.33
C ALA A 15 8.88 10.17 11.07
N ILE A 16 9.57 11.15 11.65
CA ILE A 16 9.31 12.57 11.39
C ILE A 16 9.53 12.91 9.91
N ILE A 17 10.68 12.50 9.36
CA ILE A 17 11.03 12.77 7.96
C ILE A 17 9.99 12.15 7.01
N LEU A 18 9.65 10.87 7.21
CA LEU A 18 8.70 10.18 6.35
C LEU A 18 7.25 10.63 6.58
N MET A 19 6.88 11.05 7.79
CA MET A 19 5.55 11.63 8.03
C MET A 19 5.40 12.98 7.32
N ILE A 20 6.43 13.82 7.32
CA ILE A 20 6.45 15.08 6.53
C ILE A 20 6.24 14.76 5.05
N TRP A 21 6.93 13.73 4.53
CA TRP A 21 6.73 13.26 3.16
C TRP A 21 5.29 12.79 2.90
N VAL A 22 4.72 11.95 3.77
CA VAL A 22 3.34 11.47 3.65
C VAL A 22 2.33 12.62 3.63
N ILE A 23 2.51 13.61 4.51
CA ILE A 23 1.67 14.82 4.55
C ILE A 23 1.82 15.62 3.26
N PHE A 24 3.04 15.84 2.79
CA PHE A 24 3.31 16.54 1.54
C PHE A 24 2.63 15.85 0.34
N VAL A 25 2.78 14.53 0.21
CA VAL A 25 2.13 13.74 -0.84
C VAL A 25 0.61 13.88 -0.75
N THR A 26 0.05 13.70 0.44
CA THR A 26 -1.41 13.64 0.66
C THR A 26 -2.07 15.00 0.48
N VAL A 27 -1.48 16.08 0.99
CA VAL A 27 -2.10 17.41 0.98
C VAL A 27 -1.78 18.18 -0.30
N TYR A 28 -0.53 18.08 -0.79
CA TYR A 28 -0.07 18.88 -1.93
C TYR A 28 -0.11 18.09 -3.24
N LEU A 29 0.64 16.98 -3.36
CA LEU A 29 0.75 16.26 -4.63
C LEU A 29 -0.57 15.65 -5.07
N ALA A 30 -1.31 15.01 -4.17
CA ALA A 30 -2.61 14.41 -4.50
C ALA A 30 -3.62 15.48 -4.97
N LYS A 31 -3.62 16.66 -4.33
CA LYS A 31 -4.48 17.77 -4.73
C LYS A 31 -4.08 18.35 -6.09
N LEU A 32 -2.77 18.42 -6.38
CA LEU A 32 -2.25 18.79 -7.69
C LEU A 32 -2.71 17.79 -8.76
N THR A 33 -2.59 16.49 -8.48
CA THR A 33 -3.04 15.39 -9.35
C THR A 33 -4.54 15.45 -9.62
N TYR A 34 -5.35 15.67 -8.59
CA TYR A 34 -6.80 15.84 -8.70
C TYR A 34 -7.16 17.00 -9.63
N ASN A 35 -6.58 18.18 -9.39
CA ASN A 35 -6.83 19.38 -10.21
C ASN A 35 -6.35 19.18 -11.66
N PHE A 36 -5.24 18.48 -11.87
CA PHE A 36 -4.77 18.11 -13.20
C PHE A 36 -5.78 17.23 -13.93
N ALA A 37 -6.31 16.20 -13.27
CA ALA A 37 -7.32 15.31 -13.86
C ALA A 37 -8.61 16.06 -14.23
N LEU A 38 -9.08 16.97 -13.37
CA LEU A 38 -10.23 17.82 -13.69
C LEU A 38 -9.97 18.72 -14.90
N LYS A 39 -8.79 19.36 -14.99
CA LYS A 39 -8.39 20.16 -16.17
C LYS A 39 -8.34 19.35 -17.47
N LYS A 40 -8.16 18.03 -17.37
CA LYS A 40 -8.21 17.09 -18.51
C LYS A 40 -9.62 16.59 -18.82
N GLY A 41 -10.64 17.10 -18.13
CA GLY A 41 -12.05 16.76 -18.35
C GLY A 41 -12.48 15.42 -17.73
N TRP A 42 -11.75 14.93 -16.73
CA TRP A 42 -12.15 13.71 -16.01
C TRP A 42 -13.25 14.05 -15.00
N SER A 43 -14.10 13.07 -14.63
CA SER A 43 -15.11 13.28 -13.60
C SER A 43 -14.49 13.45 -12.21
N ASP A 44 -15.19 14.11 -11.30
CA ASP A 44 -14.77 14.29 -9.89
C ASP A 44 -14.37 12.95 -9.23
N HIS A 45 -15.23 11.93 -9.36
CA HIS A 45 -14.94 10.59 -8.83
C HIS A 45 -13.67 9.96 -9.47
N SER A 46 -13.47 10.10 -10.79
CA SER A 46 -12.25 9.60 -11.45
C SER A 46 -11.00 10.37 -11.02
N ALA A 47 -11.11 11.70 -10.85
CA ALA A 47 -10.02 12.55 -10.38
C ALA A 47 -9.62 12.21 -8.93
N LYS A 48 -10.59 12.01 -8.01
CA LYS A 48 -10.35 11.54 -6.64
C LYS A 48 -9.65 10.19 -6.61
N TYR A 49 -10.17 9.24 -7.40
CA TYR A 49 -9.59 7.90 -7.51
C TYR A 49 -8.16 7.95 -8.05
N PHE A 50 -7.87 8.81 -9.04
CA PHE A 50 -6.51 8.99 -9.56
C PHE A 50 -5.55 9.60 -8.54
N ALA A 51 -5.97 10.65 -7.84
CA ALA A 51 -5.19 11.26 -6.76
C ALA A 51 -4.90 10.27 -5.62
N ARG A 52 -5.87 9.44 -5.25
CA ARG A 52 -5.69 8.37 -4.25
C ARG A 52 -4.60 7.37 -4.68
N LYS A 53 -4.51 7.02 -5.96
CA LYS A 53 -3.49 6.09 -6.45
C LYS A 53 -2.08 6.69 -6.45
N VAL A 54 -1.97 8.01 -6.60
CA VAL A 54 -0.70 8.73 -6.35
C VAL A 54 -0.30 8.64 -4.87
N ILE A 55 -1.26 8.77 -3.94
CA ILE A 55 -1.01 8.54 -2.50
C ILE A 55 -0.58 7.09 -2.26
N HIS A 56 -1.26 6.10 -2.86
CA HIS A 56 -0.87 4.69 -2.72
C HIS A 56 0.59 4.50 -3.11
N ILE A 57 1.01 5.02 -4.26
CA ILE A 57 2.37 4.79 -4.78
C ILE A 57 3.42 5.56 -3.97
N LEU A 58 3.21 6.87 -3.75
CA LEU A 58 4.24 7.75 -3.18
C LEU A 58 4.22 7.82 -1.66
N ALA A 59 3.05 7.77 -1.02
CA ALA A 59 2.97 7.79 0.44
C ALA A 59 3.04 6.36 1.01
N GLY A 60 2.17 5.46 0.56
CA GLY A 60 2.14 4.09 1.10
C GLY A 60 3.31 3.23 0.60
N GLY A 61 3.53 3.22 -0.71
CA GLY A 61 4.48 2.31 -1.34
C GLY A 61 5.94 2.70 -1.15
N LEU A 62 6.29 3.98 -1.42
CA LEU A 62 7.66 4.43 -1.18
C LEU A 62 8.05 4.30 0.30
N VAL A 63 7.17 4.66 1.24
CA VAL A 63 7.47 4.51 2.68
C VAL A 63 7.62 3.03 3.04
N ALA A 64 6.75 2.14 2.56
CA ALA A 64 6.90 0.69 2.79
C ALA A 64 8.24 0.16 2.27
N PHE A 65 8.62 0.55 1.05
CA PHE A 65 9.87 0.14 0.44
C PHE A 65 11.10 0.59 1.24
N LEU A 66 11.03 1.76 1.89
CA LEU A 66 12.13 2.29 2.69
C LEU A 66 12.28 1.61 4.06
N LEU A 67 11.23 1.01 4.62
CA LEU A 67 11.26 0.43 5.97
C LEU A 67 12.43 -0.52 6.22
N PRO A 68 12.72 -1.53 5.36
CA PRO A 68 13.83 -2.46 5.58
C PRO A 68 15.21 -1.80 5.62
N PHE A 69 15.31 -0.52 5.23
CA PHE A 69 16.55 0.23 5.14
C PHE A 69 16.65 1.37 6.15
N THR A 70 15.55 1.75 6.79
CA THR A 70 15.49 2.97 7.61
C THR A 70 14.85 2.79 8.98
N PHE A 71 14.18 1.67 9.26
CA PHE A 71 13.62 1.41 10.59
C PHE A 71 14.24 0.17 11.20
N GLU A 72 14.46 0.23 12.50
CA GLU A 72 14.94 -0.89 13.30
C GLU A 72 13.76 -1.61 13.96
N GLU A 73 12.64 -0.91 14.20
CA GLU A 73 11.51 -1.41 14.96
C GLU A 73 10.13 -1.04 14.36
N PRO A 74 9.03 -1.76 14.70
CA PRO A 74 7.77 -1.63 13.97
C PRO A 74 6.77 -0.64 14.58
N LEU A 75 7.01 -0.08 15.77
CA LEU A 75 6.09 0.80 16.49
C LEU A 75 5.90 2.13 15.76
N TYR A 76 6.97 2.81 15.33
CA TYR A 76 6.81 4.06 14.59
C TYR A 76 6.05 3.89 13.28
N PRO A 77 6.35 2.90 12.41
CA PRO A 77 5.51 2.60 11.25
C PRO A 77 4.04 2.37 11.61
N LEU A 78 3.75 1.62 12.68
CA LEU A 78 2.38 1.40 13.16
C LEU A 78 1.72 2.71 13.62
N ILE A 79 2.40 3.52 14.42
CA ILE A 79 1.90 4.80 14.94
C ILE A 79 1.58 5.73 13.77
N MET A 80 2.47 5.85 12.79
CA MET A 80 2.24 6.66 11.59
C MET A 80 0.96 6.22 10.86
N ALA A 81 0.80 4.92 10.64
CA ALA A 81 -0.36 4.34 9.98
C ALA A 81 -1.66 4.58 10.75
N LEU A 82 -1.65 4.40 12.08
CA LEU A 82 -2.79 4.65 12.96
C LEU A 82 -3.19 6.12 12.97
N LEU A 83 -2.22 7.04 13.04
CA LEU A 83 -2.49 8.48 12.99
C LEU A 83 -3.21 8.87 11.69
N ILE A 84 -2.73 8.38 10.54
CA ILE A 84 -3.37 8.64 9.25
C ILE A 84 -4.76 7.99 9.18
N SER A 85 -4.91 6.74 9.63
CA SER A 85 -6.19 6.03 9.66
C SER A 85 -7.22 6.76 10.53
N ILE A 86 -6.85 7.18 11.74
CA ILE A 86 -7.74 7.90 12.67
C ILE A 86 -8.11 9.26 12.09
N LEU A 87 -7.14 10.01 11.55
CA LEU A 87 -7.38 11.32 10.95
C LEU A 87 -8.36 11.25 9.78
N THR A 88 -8.10 10.35 8.82
CA THR A 88 -8.95 10.19 7.63
C THR A 88 -10.36 9.71 8.00
N TYR A 89 -10.47 8.78 8.95
CA TYR A 89 -11.74 8.33 9.50
C TYR A 89 -12.52 9.46 10.21
N SER A 90 -11.84 10.26 11.03
CA SER A 90 -12.46 11.40 11.73
C SER A 90 -12.99 12.45 10.77
N LEU A 91 -12.26 12.73 9.69
CA LEU A 91 -12.71 13.63 8.62
C LEU A 91 -13.94 13.08 7.88
N HIS A 92 -14.00 11.76 7.67
CA HIS A 92 -15.20 11.08 7.17
C HIS A 92 -16.40 11.28 8.08
N ARG A 93 -16.26 10.97 9.37
CA ARG A 93 -17.36 11.03 10.34
C ARG A 93 -17.83 12.45 10.64
N SER A 94 -16.97 13.44 10.48
CA SER A 94 -17.31 14.86 10.63
C SER A 94 -17.82 15.53 9.35
N GLY A 95 -17.86 14.82 8.22
CA GLY A 95 -18.25 15.37 6.91
C GLY A 95 -17.24 16.35 6.31
N LYS A 96 -16.05 16.48 6.90
CA LYS A 96 -14.99 17.42 6.49
C LYS A 96 -14.00 16.74 5.54
N LEU A 97 -14.52 16.05 4.53
CA LEU A 97 -13.72 15.25 3.60
C LEU A 97 -12.63 16.09 2.92
N MET A 98 -11.44 15.52 2.82
CA MET A 98 -10.42 16.00 1.89
C MET A 98 -10.85 15.67 0.46
N TYR A 99 -11.63 16.58 -0.12
CA TYR A 99 -12.36 16.38 -1.38
C TYR A 99 -11.51 15.95 -2.58
N TRP A 100 -10.19 16.07 -2.52
CA TRP A 100 -9.33 15.68 -3.64
C TRP A 100 -9.00 14.19 -3.68
N PHE A 101 -9.27 13.40 -2.63
CA PHE A 101 -9.03 11.95 -2.66
C PHE A 101 -10.00 11.11 -1.80
N GLN A 102 -10.65 11.70 -0.80
CA GLN A 102 -11.66 11.01 0.00
C GLN A 102 -13.00 10.96 -0.76
N ASP A 103 -13.62 9.80 -0.72
CA ASP A 103 -14.86 9.51 -1.45
C ASP A 103 -15.97 9.27 -0.44
N PRO A 104 -17.05 10.08 -0.40
CA PRO A 104 -18.11 9.94 0.60
C PRO A 104 -18.77 8.54 0.63
N GLU A 105 -18.66 7.75 -0.44
CA GLU A 105 -19.30 6.44 -0.55
C GLU A 105 -18.46 5.29 0.05
N ASN A 106 -17.19 5.51 0.39
CA ASN A 106 -16.31 4.46 0.96
C ASN A 106 -15.20 5.03 1.85
N GLU A 107 -14.74 4.22 2.80
CA GLU A 107 -13.64 4.56 3.72
C GLU A 107 -12.34 3.81 3.34
N TYR A 108 -12.12 3.55 2.05
CA TYR A 108 -11.03 2.68 1.60
C TYR A 108 -9.63 3.21 1.91
N GLU A 109 -9.44 4.54 1.99
CA GLU A 109 -8.18 5.11 2.45
C GLU A 109 -7.89 4.83 3.94
N VAL A 110 -8.94 4.66 4.75
CA VAL A 110 -8.83 4.27 6.16
C VAL A 110 -8.35 2.83 6.23
N HIS A 111 -9.02 1.93 5.48
CA HIS A 111 -8.63 0.52 5.40
C HIS A 111 -7.20 0.36 4.88
N PHE A 112 -6.80 1.12 3.85
CA PHE A 112 -5.44 1.11 3.32
C PHE A 112 -4.41 1.45 4.39
N ALA A 113 -4.56 2.59 5.08
CA ALA A 113 -3.62 3.00 6.11
C ALA A 113 -3.55 1.98 7.27
N LEU A 114 -4.71 1.51 7.73
CA LEU A 114 -4.79 0.53 8.81
C LEU A 114 -4.15 -0.81 8.45
N MET A 115 -4.48 -1.37 7.28
CA MET A 115 -3.94 -2.64 6.81
C MET A 115 -2.44 -2.56 6.56
N TRP A 116 -1.97 -1.44 6.02
CA TRP A 116 -0.54 -1.17 5.85
C TRP A 116 0.20 -1.28 7.19
N GLY A 117 -0.28 -0.60 8.24
CA GLY A 117 0.35 -0.61 9.56
C GLY A 117 0.28 -1.97 10.26
N ILE A 118 -0.89 -2.61 10.25
CA ILE A 118 -1.11 -3.91 10.91
C ILE A 118 -0.24 -5.00 10.27
N VAL A 119 -0.20 -5.08 8.94
CA VAL A 119 0.57 -6.11 8.24
C VAL A 119 2.07 -5.97 8.54
N ILE A 120 2.60 -4.76 8.46
CA ILE A 120 4.00 -4.48 8.79
C ILE A 120 4.31 -4.82 10.25
N PHE A 121 3.45 -4.37 11.17
CA PHE A 121 3.67 -4.57 12.61
C PHE A 121 3.69 -6.05 12.99
N ILE A 122 2.66 -6.81 12.58
CA ILE A 122 2.54 -8.22 12.95
C ILE A 122 3.69 -9.04 12.35
N THR A 123 4.04 -8.79 11.09
CA THR A 123 5.06 -9.58 10.40
C THR A 123 6.48 -9.32 10.90
N TRP A 124 6.75 -8.15 11.47
CA TRP A 124 8.05 -7.86 12.07
C TRP A 124 8.41 -8.83 13.21
N PHE A 125 7.41 -9.32 13.96
CA PHE A 125 7.62 -10.32 15.01
C PHE A 125 7.91 -11.73 14.47
N ILE A 126 7.69 -11.95 13.16
CA ILE A 126 7.99 -13.20 12.45
C ILE A 126 9.31 -13.07 11.69
N ASP A 127 9.49 -11.96 10.99
CA ASP A 127 10.66 -11.61 10.19
C ASP A 127 11.04 -10.14 10.43
N ARG A 128 12.13 -9.93 11.17
CA ARG A 128 12.63 -8.60 11.52
C ARG A 128 13.20 -7.81 10.33
N SER A 129 13.37 -8.45 9.17
CA SER A 129 13.86 -7.76 7.97
C SER A 129 12.82 -6.87 7.30
N PHE A 130 11.60 -6.78 7.85
CA PHE A 130 10.42 -6.10 7.31
C PHE A 130 9.86 -6.69 6.01
N TRP A 131 10.64 -7.44 5.23
CA TRP A 131 10.26 -7.88 3.89
C TRP A 131 8.96 -8.69 3.86
N LEU A 132 8.71 -9.53 4.87
CA LEU A 132 7.48 -10.33 4.95
C LEU A 132 6.20 -9.47 5.02
N GLY A 133 6.26 -8.28 5.62
CA GLY A 133 5.15 -7.32 5.64
C GLY A 133 5.19 -6.31 4.49
N VAL A 134 6.39 -5.89 4.11
CA VAL A 134 6.61 -4.91 3.04
C VAL A 134 6.17 -5.45 1.70
N VAL A 135 6.44 -6.71 1.36
CA VAL A 135 6.02 -7.28 0.06
C VAL A 135 4.50 -7.26 -0.14
N PRO A 136 3.67 -7.76 0.80
CA PRO A 136 2.22 -7.58 0.74
C PRO A 136 1.77 -6.11 0.68
N ALA A 137 2.39 -5.23 1.48
CA ALA A 137 2.07 -3.80 1.48
C ALA A 137 2.41 -3.14 0.13
N LEU A 138 3.48 -3.56 -0.54
CA LEU A 138 3.88 -3.09 -1.88
C LEU A 138 2.98 -3.66 -2.98
N MET A 139 2.49 -4.90 -2.88
CA MET A 139 1.48 -5.42 -3.80
C MET A 139 0.17 -4.63 -3.71
N MET A 140 -0.24 -4.21 -2.51
CA MET A 140 -1.38 -3.32 -2.32
C MET A 140 -1.08 -1.89 -2.82
N SER A 141 0.05 -1.30 -2.44
CA SER A 141 0.32 0.11 -2.71
C SER A 141 0.81 0.38 -4.14
N TRP A 142 1.82 -0.35 -4.61
CA TRP A 142 2.31 -0.22 -5.99
C TRP A 142 1.49 -1.05 -6.97
N GLY A 143 1.18 -2.31 -6.65
CA GLY A 143 0.43 -3.20 -7.52
C GLY A 143 -0.99 -2.69 -7.79
N ASP A 144 -1.81 -2.48 -6.76
CA ASP A 144 -3.13 -1.88 -6.96
C ASP A 144 -3.03 -0.38 -7.38
N GLY A 145 -2.04 0.35 -6.88
CA GLY A 145 -1.72 1.71 -7.33
C GLY A 145 -1.62 1.84 -8.85
N ILE A 146 -0.78 1.02 -9.49
CA ILE A 146 -0.57 1.07 -10.95
C ILE A 146 -1.85 0.69 -11.71
N THR A 147 -2.70 -0.18 -11.18
CA THR A 147 -3.97 -0.51 -11.84
C THR A 147 -4.84 0.73 -11.99
N GLY A 148 -4.96 1.52 -10.92
CA GLY A 148 -5.80 2.69 -10.92
C GLY A 148 -5.24 3.80 -11.79
N ILE A 149 -3.91 3.92 -11.91
CA ILE A 149 -3.26 4.84 -12.87
C ILE A 149 -3.61 4.43 -14.31
N ILE A 150 -3.35 3.17 -14.70
CA ILE A 150 -3.61 2.67 -16.06
C ILE A 150 -5.09 2.82 -16.41
N ARG A 151 -5.98 2.40 -15.51
CA ARG A 151 -7.44 2.41 -15.74
C ARG A 151 -7.99 3.82 -15.90
N ASN A 152 -7.54 4.78 -15.08
CA ASN A 152 -8.00 6.17 -15.23
C ASN A 152 -7.50 6.81 -16.52
N ILE A 153 -6.23 6.59 -16.89
CA ILE A 153 -5.67 7.14 -18.14
C ILE A 153 -6.44 6.60 -19.35
N ARG A 154 -6.74 5.30 -19.34
CA ARG A 154 -7.39 4.63 -20.47
C ARG A 154 -8.89 4.88 -20.55
N TYR A 155 -9.60 4.74 -19.44
CA TYR A 155 -11.07 4.72 -19.42
C TYR A 155 -11.70 6.00 -18.89
N LYS A 156 -10.93 6.85 -18.18
CA LYS A 156 -11.40 8.08 -17.50
C LYS A 156 -12.60 7.84 -16.56
N LYS A 157 -12.78 6.59 -16.15
CA LYS A 157 -13.87 6.05 -15.33
C LYS A 157 -13.33 4.86 -14.55
N ARG A 158 -13.96 4.53 -13.43
CA ARG A 158 -13.60 3.37 -12.61
C ARG A 158 -14.10 2.09 -13.30
N VAL A 159 -13.21 1.40 -14.01
CA VAL A 159 -13.47 0.14 -14.71
C VAL A 159 -12.36 -0.86 -14.37
N LYS A 160 -12.71 -2.09 -13.99
CA LYS A 160 -11.73 -3.18 -13.78
C LYS A 160 -11.32 -3.84 -15.10
N GLY A 161 -10.72 -3.03 -15.99
CA GLY A 161 -10.17 -3.49 -17.26
C GLY A 161 -8.94 -4.41 -17.07
N TRP A 162 -8.73 -5.32 -18.01
CA TRP A 162 -7.66 -6.32 -17.99
C TRP A 162 -6.26 -5.68 -17.98
N GLU A 163 -6.10 -4.50 -18.57
CA GLU A 163 -4.81 -3.83 -18.67
C GLU A 163 -4.32 -3.32 -17.33
N GLY A 164 -5.24 -2.93 -16.45
CA GLY A 164 -4.91 -2.66 -15.06
C GLY A 164 -4.38 -3.92 -14.38
N SER A 165 -5.02 -5.07 -14.58
CA SER A 165 -4.57 -6.34 -13.98
C SER A 165 -3.22 -6.81 -14.53
N VAL A 166 -2.95 -6.62 -15.83
CA VAL A 166 -1.61 -6.87 -16.40
C VAL A 166 -0.57 -5.97 -15.74
N GLY A 167 -0.87 -4.67 -15.57
CA GLY A 167 0.00 -3.74 -14.85
C GLY A 167 0.28 -4.17 -13.41
N MET A 168 -0.77 -4.57 -12.67
CA MET A 168 -0.63 -5.11 -11.31
C MET A 168 0.27 -6.32 -11.29
N LEU A 169 0.07 -7.27 -12.20
CA LEU A 169 0.81 -8.52 -12.22
C LEU A 169 2.29 -8.26 -12.43
N ILE A 170 2.65 -7.41 -13.39
CA ILE A 170 4.04 -7.05 -13.68
C ILE A 170 4.71 -6.44 -12.44
N VAL A 171 4.07 -5.44 -11.82
CA VAL A 171 4.62 -4.77 -10.63
C VAL A 171 4.68 -5.71 -9.43
N SER A 172 3.62 -6.48 -9.19
CA SER A 172 3.53 -7.40 -8.05
C SER A 172 4.51 -8.56 -8.20
N VAL A 173 4.75 -9.07 -9.42
CA VAL A 173 5.79 -10.08 -9.68
C VAL A 173 7.16 -9.48 -9.37
N ALA A 174 7.47 -8.27 -9.85
CA ALA A 174 8.76 -7.64 -9.57
C ALA A 174 9.03 -7.47 -8.07
N VAL A 175 8.02 -7.04 -7.31
CA VAL A 175 8.09 -6.96 -5.83
C VAL A 175 8.21 -8.37 -5.22
N GLY A 176 7.39 -9.31 -5.70
CA GLY A 176 7.30 -10.68 -5.19
C GLY A 176 8.57 -11.49 -5.39
N LEU A 177 9.41 -11.18 -6.39
CA LEU A 177 10.69 -11.86 -6.61
C LEU A 177 11.60 -11.86 -5.38
N LYS A 178 11.40 -10.93 -4.44
CA LYS A 178 12.06 -10.95 -3.11
C LYS A 178 11.88 -12.26 -2.35
N PHE A 179 10.77 -12.96 -2.57
CA PHE A 179 10.44 -14.28 -2.03
C PHE A 179 10.39 -15.37 -3.12
N GLY A 180 11.17 -15.23 -4.19
CA GLY A 180 11.29 -16.24 -5.24
C GLY A 180 9.95 -16.67 -5.84
N LEU A 181 9.76 -17.99 -6.01
CA LEU A 181 8.53 -18.54 -6.58
C LEU A 181 7.30 -18.31 -5.68
N ALA A 182 7.47 -18.34 -4.36
CA ALA A 182 6.39 -18.05 -3.42
C ALA A 182 5.82 -16.63 -3.62
N GLY A 183 6.70 -15.65 -3.86
CA GLY A 183 6.26 -14.29 -4.12
C GLY A 183 5.64 -14.09 -5.52
N ILE A 184 6.06 -14.87 -6.53
CA ILE A 184 5.35 -14.91 -7.83
C ILE A 184 3.93 -15.46 -7.64
N ILE A 185 3.75 -16.54 -6.87
CA ILE A 185 2.43 -17.10 -6.58
C ILE A 185 1.57 -16.07 -5.83
N ALA A 186 2.14 -15.41 -4.82
CA ALA A 186 1.46 -14.33 -4.10
C ALA A 186 1.05 -13.17 -5.02
N ALA A 187 1.89 -12.79 -5.98
CA ALA A 187 1.58 -11.75 -6.98
C ALA A 187 0.41 -12.13 -7.89
N VAL A 188 0.37 -13.39 -8.35
CA VAL A 188 -0.74 -13.90 -9.16
C VAL A 188 -2.04 -13.88 -8.36
N LEU A 189 -2.03 -14.43 -7.13
CA LEU A 189 -3.22 -14.49 -6.29
C LEU A 189 -3.70 -13.08 -5.86
N ALA A 190 -2.78 -12.17 -5.56
CA ALA A 190 -3.07 -10.76 -5.29
C ALA A 190 -3.76 -10.08 -6.48
N THR A 191 -3.28 -10.32 -7.71
CA THR A 191 -3.88 -9.76 -8.93
C THR A 191 -5.27 -10.34 -9.20
N LEU A 192 -5.47 -11.64 -8.92
CA LEU A 192 -6.77 -12.28 -9.07
C LEU A 192 -7.77 -11.76 -8.04
N VAL A 193 -7.38 -11.63 -6.77
CA VAL A 193 -8.27 -11.13 -5.71
C VAL A 193 -8.55 -9.64 -5.86
N GLU A 194 -7.64 -8.83 -6.40
CA GLU A 194 -7.93 -7.42 -6.72
C GLU A 194 -9.17 -7.31 -7.61
N ARG A 195 -9.41 -8.25 -8.53
CA ARG A 195 -10.60 -8.21 -9.38
C ARG A 195 -11.90 -8.53 -8.65
N TRP A 196 -11.82 -9.08 -7.44
CA TRP A 196 -12.98 -9.39 -6.62
C TRP A 196 -13.60 -8.10 -6.06
N ASN A 197 -14.90 -7.88 -6.30
CA ASN A 197 -15.59 -6.63 -5.93
C ASN A 197 -16.39 -6.71 -4.61
N LYS A 198 -16.28 -7.81 -3.85
CA LYS A 198 -17.12 -8.02 -2.66
C LYS A 198 -16.55 -7.36 -1.41
N VAL A 199 -15.23 -7.25 -1.33
CA VAL A 199 -14.49 -6.68 -0.19
C VAL A 199 -13.47 -5.69 -0.77
N ASP A 200 -13.09 -4.70 0.03
CA ASP A 200 -12.06 -3.74 -0.32
C ASP A 200 -10.74 -4.42 -0.73
N ASP A 201 -10.16 -3.95 -1.84
CA ASP A 201 -8.87 -4.43 -2.34
C ASP A 201 -7.73 -4.10 -1.37
N ASN A 202 -7.86 -3.00 -0.61
CA ASN A 202 -6.91 -2.61 0.43
C ASN A 202 -6.90 -3.54 1.65
N ILE A 203 -7.87 -4.46 1.74
CA ILE A 203 -7.91 -5.53 2.74
C ILE A 203 -7.50 -6.85 2.10
N THR A 204 -8.14 -7.20 0.99
CA THR A 204 -7.98 -8.53 0.37
C THR A 204 -6.60 -8.74 -0.25
N VAL A 205 -6.04 -7.75 -0.96
CA VAL A 205 -4.72 -7.85 -1.61
C VAL A 205 -3.61 -8.12 -0.59
N PRO A 206 -3.42 -7.29 0.46
CA PRO A 206 -2.35 -7.54 1.43
C PRO A 206 -2.60 -8.82 2.25
N LEU A 207 -3.85 -9.18 2.56
CA LEU A 207 -4.13 -10.42 3.31
C LEU A 207 -3.84 -11.67 2.48
N VAL A 208 -4.31 -11.75 1.23
CA VAL A 208 -4.08 -12.92 0.39
C VAL A 208 -2.59 -13.10 0.10
N SER A 209 -1.88 -12.01 -0.22
CA SER A 209 -0.43 -12.08 -0.43
C SER A 209 0.31 -12.46 0.84
N LEU A 210 -0.04 -11.89 2.00
CA LEU A 210 0.56 -12.25 3.29
C LEU A 210 0.34 -13.72 3.64
N VAL A 211 -0.91 -14.21 3.58
CA VAL A 211 -1.22 -15.62 3.88
C VAL A 211 -0.45 -16.56 2.96
N THR A 212 -0.36 -16.23 1.66
CA THR A 212 0.41 -17.02 0.69
C THR A 212 1.89 -17.09 1.08
N LEU A 213 2.49 -15.95 1.47
CA LEU A 213 3.88 -15.91 1.90
C LEU A 213 4.09 -16.63 3.23
N LEU A 214 3.22 -16.45 4.22
CA LEU A 214 3.32 -17.14 5.52
C LEU A 214 3.25 -18.67 5.36
N VAL A 215 2.29 -19.17 4.57
CA VAL A 215 2.18 -20.60 4.28
C VAL A 215 3.47 -21.09 3.60
N SER A 216 4.02 -20.32 2.67
CA SER A 216 5.25 -20.69 1.97
C SER A 216 6.47 -20.67 2.91
N VAL A 217 6.62 -19.66 3.75
CA VAL A 217 7.74 -19.54 4.71
C VAL A 217 7.71 -20.69 5.73
N ILE A 218 6.53 -21.08 6.20
CA ILE A 218 6.37 -22.09 7.25
C ILE A 218 6.44 -23.52 6.68
N PHE A 219 5.73 -23.80 5.58
CA PHE A 219 5.54 -25.16 5.08
C PHE A 219 6.35 -25.48 3.82
N PHE A 220 6.74 -24.47 3.04
CA PHE A 220 7.43 -24.64 1.76
C PHE A 220 8.63 -23.70 1.58
N PRO A 221 9.57 -23.62 2.55
CA PRO A 221 10.66 -22.64 2.55
C PRO A 221 11.58 -22.74 1.32
N GLN A 222 11.60 -23.86 0.61
CA GLN A 222 12.28 -24.00 -0.67
C GLN A 222 11.74 -23.04 -1.76
N LEU A 223 10.47 -22.65 -1.69
CA LEU A 223 9.83 -21.75 -2.66
C LEU A 223 10.19 -20.28 -2.44
N THR A 224 10.68 -19.91 -1.26
CA THR A 224 11.00 -18.53 -0.89
C THR A 224 12.40 -18.10 -1.32
N LYS A 225 13.25 -19.07 -1.70
CA LYS A 225 14.57 -18.81 -2.25
C LYS A 225 14.42 -18.18 -3.63
N ILE A 226 15.18 -17.11 -3.89
CA ILE A 226 15.33 -16.57 -5.25
C ILE A 226 15.81 -17.72 -6.13
N LEU A 227 15.13 -17.95 -7.25
CA LEU A 227 15.53 -18.95 -8.23
C LEU A 227 16.99 -18.68 -8.59
N MET A 228 17.92 -19.46 -8.02
CA MET A 228 19.28 -19.56 -8.52
C MET A 228 19.15 -20.29 -9.84
N ILE A 229 19.00 -19.52 -10.92
CA ILE A 229 19.26 -19.98 -12.28
C ILE A 229 20.78 -19.95 -12.46
#